data_AF-A0A535BL17-F1
#
_entry.id   AF-A0A535BL17-F1
#
_cell.length_a   1.000
_cell.length_b   1.000
_cell.length_c   1.000
_cell.angle_alpha   90.00
_cell.angle_beta   90.00
_cell.angle_gamma   90.00
#
_symmetry.space_group_name_H-M   'P 1'
#
loop_
_entity.id
_entity.type
_entity.pdbx_description
1 polymer ?
#
loop_
_entity_poly.entity_id
_entity_poly.type
_entity_poly.pdbx_seq_one_letter_code
_entity_poly.pdbx_strand_id
1 'polypeptide(L)' 'MLGYIHVFDHPFFAMTDERGAFSIANIPAGAYMLKAWHEDAGIRSQEITVPEIGEARVRFEFTKNQP' A
#
# COMPACT_ATOMS: atom_id res chain seq x y z
N MET A 1 6.03 -9.31 -22.02
CA MET A 1 4.84 -9.09 -21.18
C MET A 1 5.11 -9.78 -19.86
N LEU A 2 5.12 -9.02 -18.75
CA LEU A 2 5.21 -9.56 -17.39
C LEU A 2 3.86 -9.36 -16.70
N GLY A 3 3.47 -10.30 -15.84
CA GLY A 3 2.24 -10.21 -15.06
C GLY A 3 2.54 -10.60 -13.61
N TYR A 4 1.86 -9.96 -12.66
CA TYR A 4 2.10 -10.12 -11.24
C TYR A 4 0.81 -10.53 -10.53
N ILE A 5 0.91 -11.49 -9.61
CA ILE A 5 -0.19 -11.97 -8.77
C ILE A 5 0.28 -11.89 -7.33
N HIS A 6 -0.44 -11.12 -6.51
CA HIS A 6 -0.24 -11.04 -5.07
C HIS A 6 -1.44 -11.69 -4.37
N VAL A 7 -1.16 -12.67 -3.50
CA VAL A 7 -2.18 -13.40 -2.73
C VAL A 7 -2.04 -13.02 -1.26
N PHE A 8 -3.16 -12.68 -0.63
CA PHE A 8 -3.22 -12.27 0.77
C PHE A 8 -4.26 -13.10 1.52
N ASP A 9 -3.98 -13.39 2.79
CA ASP A 9 -4.93 -14.05 3.69
C ASP A 9 -6.02 -13.10 4.22
N HIS A 10 -5.96 -11.81 3.83
CA HIS A 10 -6.89 -10.76 4.23
C HIS A 10 -7.44 -9.99 3.02
N PRO A 11 -8.62 -9.36 3.13
CA PRO A 11 -9.25 -8.66 2.01
C PRO A 11 -8.68 -7.25 1.77
N PHE A 12 -7.79 -6.74 2.64
CA PHE A 12 -7.33 -5.35 2.60
C PHE A 12 -6.19 -5.13 1.60
N PHE A 13 -6.52 -4.80 0.36
CA PHE A 13 -5.58 -4.38 -0.66
C PHE A 13 -6.21 -3.37 -1.62
N ALA A 14 -5.39 -2.61 -2.33
CA ALA A 14 -5.83 -1.72 -3.40
C ALA A 14 -4.72 -1.63 -4.46
N MET A 15 -5.14 -1.42 -5.71
CA MET A 15 -4.25 -0.99 -6.79
C MET A 15 -4.33 0.54 -6.88
N THR A 16 -3.19 1.18 -7.14
CA THR A 16 -3.17 2.62 -7.40
C THR A 16 -3.83 2.93 -8.74
N ASP A 17 -4.50 4.06 -8.83
CA ASP A 17 -5.01 4.59 -10.09
C ASP A 17 -3.89 5.22 -10.95
N GLU A 18 -4.25 5.77 -12.11
CA GLU A 18 -3.35 6.44 -13.04
C GLU A 18 -2.63 7.67 -12.44
N ARG A 19 -3.12 8.20 -11.31
CA ARG A 19 -2.55 9.34 -10.59
C ARG A 19 -1.73 8.91 -9.37
N GLY A 20 -1.60 7.60 -9.13
CA GLY A 20 -0.90 7.05 -7.97
C GLY A 20 -1.71 7.11 -6.67
N ALA A 21 -3.00 7.42 -6.73
CA ALA A 21 -3.87 7.42 -5.55
C ALA A 21 -4.43 6.02 -5.28
N PHE A 22 -4.64 5.71 -4.01
CA PHE A 22 -5.25 4.46 -3.55
C PHE A 22 -6.15 4.73 -2.34
N SER A 23 -7.11 3.84 -2.12
CA SER A 23 -7.97 3.87 -0.94
C SER A 23 -8.33 2.44 -0.53
N ILE A 24 -8.21 2.15 0.76
CA ILE A 24 -8.60 0.86 1.36
C ILE A 24 -9.63 1.18 2.44
N ALA A 25 -10.87 0.77 2.24
CA ALA A 25 -11.97 1.05 3.16
C ALA A 25 -12.14 -0.06 4.21
N ASN A 26 -12.87 0.26 5.27
CA ASN A 26 -13.30 -0.68 6.32
C ASN A 26 -12.15 -1.40 7.03
N ILE A 27 -11.00 -0.74 7.19
CA ILE A 27 -9.91 -1.27 8.02
C ILE A 27 -10.28 -1.06 9.49
N PRO A 28 -10.25 -2.10 10.33
CA PRO A 28 -10.44 -1.95 11.77
C PRO A 28 -9.39 -1.02 12.39
N ALA A 29 -9.71 -0.41 13.53
CA ALA A 29 -8.75 0.41 14.26
C ALA A 29 -7.57 -0.44 14.76
N GLY A 30 -6.35 0.07 14.63
CA GLY A 30 -5.15 -0.65 15.04
C GLY A 30 -3.87 -0.16 14.39
N ALA A 31 -2.74 -0.74 14.83
CA ALA A 31 -1.44 -0.53 14.22
C ALA A 31 -1.19 -1.59 13.14
N TYR A 32 -0.78 -1.16 11.96
CA TYR A 32 -0.58 -2.01 10.79
C TYR A 32 0.74 -1.67 10.09
N MET A 33 1.32 -2.68 9.43
CA MET A 33 2.42 -2.49 8.50
C MET A 33 1.86 -2.47 7.07
N LEU A 34 1.77 -1.28 6.47
CA LEU A 34 1.31 -1.13 5.09
C LEU A 34 2.49 -1.32 4.13
N LYS A 35 2.31 -2.19 3.14
CA LYS A 35 3.31 -2.46 2.09
C LYS A 35 2.81 -1.94 0.74
N ALA A 36 3.61 -1.11 0.09
CA ALA A 36 3.42 -0.69 -1.29
C ALA A 36 4.49 -1.35 -2.15
N TRP A 37 4.11 -1.90 -3.31
CA TRP A 37 5.03 -2.54 -4.26
C TRP A 37 4.99 -1.83 -5.60
N HIS A 38 6.17 -1.68 -6.19
CA HIS A 38 6.37 -1.20 -7.56
C HIS A 38 7.36 -2.14 -8.28
N GLU A 39 7.11 -2.43 -9.55
CA GLU A 39 7.90 -3.39 -10.35
C GLU A 39 9.41 -3.09 -10.34
N ASP A 40 9.79 -1.85 -10.68
CA ASP A 40 11.19 -1.44 -10.76
C ASP A 40 11.82 -1.01 -9.43
N ALA A 41 11.01 -0.60 -8.45
CA ALA A 41 11.49 0.04 -7.21
C ALA A 41 11.35 -0.86 -5.97
N GLY A 42 10.73 -2.03 -6.13
CA GLY A 42 10.54 -3.02 -5.08
C GLY A 42 9.46 -2.63 -4.08
N ILE A 43 9.59 -3.13 -2.85
CA ILE A 43 8.62 -2.92 -1.77
C ILE A 43 9.07 -1.73 -0.91
N ARG A 44 8.10 -0.93 -0.46
CA ARG A 44 8.24 0.03 0.64
C ARG A 44 7.23 -0.32 1.72
N SER A 45 7.67 -0.26 2.97
CA SER A 45 6.85 -0.58 4.15
C SER A 45 6.76 0.65 5.05
N GLN A 46 5.58 0.96 5.55
CA GLN A 46 5.37 2.01 6.55
C GLN A 46 4.43 1.50 7.64
N GLU A 47 4.78 1.78 8.89
CA GLU A 47 3.88 1.59 10.02
C GLU A 47 2.83 2.70 10.01
N ILE A 48 1.56 2.31 10.11
CA ILE A 48 0.42 3.22 10.18
C ILE A 48 -0.49 2.85 11.33
N THR A 49 -1.11 3.85 11.94
CA THR A 49 -2.17 3.65 12.92
C THR A 49 -3.49 4.09 12.30
N VAL A 50 -4.43 3.16 12.19
CA VAL A 50 -5.80 3.44 11.75
C VAL A 50 -6.60 3.87 12.97
N PRO A 51 -7.14 5.10 13.01
CA PRO A 51 -7.98 5.55 14.12
C PRO A 51 -9.34 4.86 14.11
N GLU A 52 -10.02 4.86 15.25
CA GLU A 52 -11.38 4.30 15.37
C GLU A 52 -12.40 5.02 14.48
N ILE A 53 -12.20 6.33 14.26
CA ILE A 53 -13.04 7.17 13.40
C ILE A 53 -12.11 8.03 12.55
N GLY A 54 -12.38 8.07 11.23
CA GLY A 54 -11.67 8.91 10.27
C GLY A 54 -10.80 8.09 9.32
N GLU A 55 -9.74 8.73 8.81
CA GLU A 55 -8.84 8.14 7.82
C GLU A 55 -7.38 8.30 8.22
N ALA A 56 -6.56 7.29 7.91
CA ALA A 56 -5.11 7.40 7.96
C ALA A 56 -4.61 7.78 6.56
N ARG A 57 -3.81 8.85 6.47
CA ARG A 57 -3.18 9.27 5.21
C ARG A 57 -1.70 8.93 5.23
N VAL A 58 -1.23 8.28 4.18
CA VAL A 58 0.16 7.89 4.01
C VAL A 58 0.59 8.12 2.57
N ARG A 59 1.85 8.49 2.38
CA ARG A 59 2.47 8.70 1.08
C ARG A 59 3.66 7.76 0.95
N PHE A 60 3.74 7.05 -0.16
CA PHE A 60 4.94 6.31 -0.55
C PHE A 60 5.64 7.06 -1.66
N GLU A 61 6.95 7.20 -1.52
CA GLU A 61 7.82 7.73 -2.57
C GLU A 61 8.69 6.58 -3.08
N PHE A 62 8.58 6.31 -4.37
CA PHE A 62 9.42 5.35 -5.06
C PHE A 62 10.47 6.09 -5.87
N THR A 63 11.73 5.89 -5.50
CA THR A 63 12.87 6.21 -6.35
C THR A 63 13.29 4.92 -7.06
N LYS A 64 13.70 5.00 -8.34
CA LYS A 64 14.36 3.86 -8.98
C LYS A 64 15.52 3.45 -8.09
N ASN A 65 15.55 2.19 -7.65
CA ASN A 65 16.78 1.65 -7.08
C ASN A 65 17.84 1.80 -8.18
N GLN A 66 18.90 2.57 -7.89
CA GLN A 66 20.06 2.58 -8.77
C GLN A 66 20.62 1.15 -8.87
N PRO A 67 21.14 0.77 -10.05
CA PRO A 67 21.62 -0.59 -10.32
C PRO A 67 22.73 -1.03 -9.36
#